data_AF-A0A8T5RWT3-F1
#
_entry.id   AF-A0A8T5RWT3-F1
#
_cell.length_a   1.000
_cell.length_b   1.000
_cell.length_c   1.000
_cell.angle_alpha   90.00
_cell.angle_beta   90.00
_cell.angle_gamma   90.00
#
_symmetry.space_group_name_H-M   'P 1'
#
loop_
_entity.id
_entity.type
_entity.pdbx_description
1 polymer ?
#
loop_
_entity_poly.entity_id
_entity_poly.type
_entity_poly.pdbx_seq_one_letter_code
_entity_poly.pdbx_strand_id
1 'polypeptide(L)'
;MLSGFYFTVCFGLVMNVIAVLIAFFSPGDFIVILYFLATYLSMFSFVFVIVFILTLLKLKDSFTLKKAFVIILAYGTVWLLLHLFPGGVTYSENWVPIYSSSLFIAANILFTFSFTIPVIYYSFRLRRLFKDANLKRKLSLFIFGITTLIIIVYGVLLYNTWQDPTFKTVWGVSVIVLLISSGLLIYYGIGRDL
;
A
#
# COMPACT_ATOMS: atom_id res chain seq x y z
N MET A 1 -1.64 1.86 15.40
CA MET A 1 -1.55 0.96 14.21
C MET A 1 -2.10 1.65 12.97
N LEU A 2 -3.38 2.03 12.94
CA LEU A 2 -3.94 2.76 11.79
C LEU A 2 -3.27 4.13 11.56
N SER A 3 -2.90 4.85 12.63
CA SER A 3 -2.05 6.04 12.54
C SER A 3 -0.69 5.78 11.85
N GLY A 4 -0.10 4.61 12.10
CA GLY A 4 1.14 4.18 11.44
C GLY A 4 0.93 3.99 9.93
N PHE A 5 -0.19 3.38 9.52
CA PHE A 5 -0.56 3.30 8.11
C PHE A 5 -0.61 4.70 7.47
N TYR A 6 -1.39 5.62 8.04
CA TYR A 6 -1.55 6.97 7.50
C TYR A 6 -0.25 7.76 7.47
N PHE A 7 0.54 7.71 8.53
CA PHE A 7 1.81 8.41 8.61
C PHE A 7 2.80 7.89 7.56
N THR A 8 2.98 6.57 7.48
CA THR A 8 3.95 5.96 6.56
C THR A 8 3.53 6.15 5.11
N VAL A 9 2.24 5.97 4.76
CA VAL A 9 1.79 6.19 3.37
C VAL A 9 1.89 7.65 2.98
N CYS A 10 1.52 8.59 3.88
CA CYS A 10 1.64 10.02 3.61
C CYS A 10 3.10 10.41 3.39
N PHE A 11 4.01 9.93 4.24
CA PHE A 11 5.43 10.20 4.09
C PHE A 11 5.98 9.63 2.78
N GLY A 12 5.57 8.41 2.39
CA GLY A 12 5.92 7.82 1.09
C GLY A 12 5.40 8.63 -0.09
N LEU A 13 4.15 9.10 -0.05
CA LEU A 13 3.55 9.93 -1.10
C LEU A 13 4.23 11.30 -1.20
N VAL A 14 4.54 11.95 -0.08
CA VAL A 14 5.29 13.22 -0.06
C VAL A 14 6.66 13.03 -0.69
N MET A 15 7.38 11.96 -0.36
CA MET A 15 8.66 11.64 -0.99
C MET A 15 8.52 11.39 -2.50
N ASN A 16 7.43 10.76 -2.93
CA ASN A 16 7.15 10.56 -4.35
C ASN A 16 6.93 11.90 -5.08
N VAL A 17 6.13 12.80 -4.49
CA VAL A 17 5.91 14.14 -5.05
C VAL A 17 7.23 14.92 -5.13
N ILE A 18 8.04 14.89 -4.08
CA ILE A 18 9.37 15.53 -4.07
C ILE A 18 10.26 14.94 -5.18
N ALA A 19 10.26 13.61 -5.34
CA ALA A 19 11.04 12.94 -6.40
C ALA A 19 10.60 13.40 -7.80
N VAL A 20 9.29 13.50 -8.05
CA VAL A 20 8.73 13.96 -9.32
C VAL A 20 9.09 15.43 -9.59
N LEU A 21 9.00 16.30 -8.58
CA LEU A 21 9.38 17.70 -8.72
C LEU A 21 10.87 17.87 -9.00
N ILE A 22 11.73 17.16 -8.28
CA ILE A 22 13.19 17.21 -8.52
C ILE A 22 13.54 16.65 -9.90
N ALA A 23 12.91 15.55 -10.32
CA ALA A 23 13.09 14.99 -11.66
C ALA A 23 12.83 15.99 -12.79
N PHE A 24 11.89 16.90 -12.59
CA PHE A 24 11.58 17.95 -13.56
C PHE A 24 12.66 19.05 -13.64
N PHE A 25 13.30 19.41 -12.52
CA PHE A 25 14.24 20.55 -12.45
C PHE A 25 15.71 20.15 -12.48
N SER A 26 16.08 19.02 -11.89
CA SER A 26 17.46 18.59 -11.71
C SER A 26 17.55 17.05 -11.72
N PRO A 27 17.61 16.44 -12.92
CA PRO A 27 17.75 15.00 -13.06
C PRO A 27 19.06 14.48 -12.43
N GLY A 28 18.99 13.38 -11.68
CA GLY A 28 20.17 12.74 -11.08
C GLY A 28 19.84 11.59 -10.12
N ASP A 29 20.90 10.90 -9.66
CA ASP A 29 20.81 9.67 -8.86
C ASP A 29 20.03 9.84 -7.54
N PHE A 30 19.95 11.06 -7.02
CA PHE A 30 19.16 11.35 -5.82
C PHE A 30 17.66 11.02 -5.99
N ILE A 31 17.13 11.12 -7.22
CA ILE A 31 15.74 10.77 -7.53
C ILE A 31 15.51 9.27 -7.29
N VAL A 32 16.50 8.43 -7.60
CA VAL A 32 16.43 6.98 -7.40
C VAL A 32 16.24 6.65 -5.91
N ILE A 33 17.00 7.33 -5.04
CA ILE A 33 16.91 7.16 -3.58
C ILE A 33 15.54 7.61 -3.07
N LEU A 34 15.07 8.77 -3.51
CA LEU A 34 13.75 9.28 -3.11
C LEU A 34 12.62 8.37 -3.59
N TYR A 35 12.69 7.89 -4.83
CA TYR A 35 11.71 6.98 -5.39
C TYR A 35 11.70 5.63 -4.64
N PHE A 36 12.88 5.09 -4.35
CA PHE A 36 13.03 3.89 -3.54
C PHE A 36 12.39 4.06 -2.17
N LEU A 37 12.69 5.17 -1.47
CA LEU A 37 12.13 5.43 -0.14
C LEU A 37 10.60 5.60 -0.22
N ALA A 38 10.12 6.35 -1.21
CA ALA A 38 8.70 6.58 -1.44
C ALA A 38 7.92 5.28 -1.64
N THR A 39 8.40 4.42 -2.54
CA THR A 39 7.77 3.14 -2.89
C THR A 39 7.86 2.14 -1.74
N TYR A 40 9.04 2.03 -1.11
CA TYR A 40 9.23 1.19 0.06
C TYR A 40 8.27 1.57 1.20
N LEU A 41 8.22 2.84 1.59
CA LEU A 41 7.32 3.30 2.66
C LEU A 41 5.85 3.09 2.30
N SER A 42 5.46 3.39 1.06
CA SER A 42 4.08 3.18 0.60
C SER A 42 3.68 1.71 0.70
N MET A 43 4.54 0.78 0.26
CA MET A 43 4.28 -0.66 0.35
C MET A 43 4.36 -1.18 1.79
N PHE A 44 5.31 -0.68 2.58
CA PHE A 44 5.47 -1.03 3.99
C PHE A 44 4.24 -0.64 4.80
N SER A 45 3.57 0.48 4.48
CA SER A 45 2.39 0.96 5.20
C SER A 45 1.28 -0.10 5.35
N PHE A 46 1.13 -0.97 4.36
CA PHE A 46 0.09 -2.00 4.33
C PHE A 46 0.16 -3.01 5.48
N VAL A 47 1.33 -3.25 6.05
CA VAL A 47 1.45 -4.16 7.21
C VAL A 47 0.67 -3.65 8.42
N PHE A 48 0.58 -2.32 8.59
CA PHE A 48 -0.16 -1.72 9.69
C PHE A 48 -1.66 -1.99 9.58
N VAL A 49 -2.21 -2.13 8.37
CA VAL A 49 -3.61 -2.52 8.13
C VAL A 49 -3.83 -3.97 8.56
N ILE A 50 -2.94 -4.90 8.20
CA ILE A 50 -3.02 -6.30 8.64
C ILE A 50 -3.00 -6.37 10.17
N VAL A 51 -1.99 -5.75 10.80
CA VAL A 51 -1.83 -5.76 12.26
C VAL A 51 -3.04 -5.13 12.95
N PHE A 52 -3.60 -4.07 12.38
CA PHE A 52 -4.81 -3.45 12.88
C PHE A 52 -6.01 -4.40 12.86
N ILE A 53 -6.28 -5.08 11.73
CA ILE A 53 -7.36 -6.06 11.62
C ILE A 53 -7.17 -7.23 12.60
N LEU A 54 -5.93 -7.75 12.71
CA LEU A 54 -5.61 -8.81 13.66
C LEU A 54 -5.83 -8.39 15.12
N THR A 55 -5.54 -7.13 15.44
CA THR A 55 -5.82 -6.54 16.76
C THR A 55 -7.33 -6.46 17.02
N LEU A 56 -8.12 -6.00 16.03
CA LEU A 56 -9.58 -5.91 16.14
C LEU A 56 -10.26 -7.26 16.25
N LEU A 57 -9.72 -8.30 15.61
CA LEU A 57 -10.19 -9.68 15.72
C LEU A 57 -10.11 -10.24 17.14
N LYS A 58 -9.61 -9.47 18.12
CA LYS A 58 -9.47 -9.87 19.52
C LYS A 58 -8.91 -11.26 19.63
N LEU A 59 -7.82 -11.52 18.91
CA LEU A 59 -6.88 -12.55 19.27
C LEU A 59 -6.22 -12.23 20.63
N LYS A 60 -6.90 -11.53 21.57
CA LYS A 60 -6.34 -10.76 22.70
C LYS A 60 -5.46 -11.60 23.61
N ASP A 61 -5.74 -12.89 23.76
CA ASP A 61 -4.92 -13.80 24.57
C ASP A 61 -3.74 -14.40 23.80
N SER A 62 -3.74 -14.28 22.46
CA SER A 62 -2.73 -14.87 21.57
C SER A 62 -1.91 -13.87 20.75
N PHE A 63 -2.40 -12.67 20.46
CA PHE A 63 -1.76 -11.67 19.61
C PHE A 63 -1.19 -10.53 20.45
N THR A 64 0.10 -10.64 20.73
CA THR A 64 0.84 -9.70 21.57
C THR A 64 1.57 -8.65 20.72
N LEU A 65 1.98 -7.55 21.34
CA LEU A 65 2.81 -6.52 20.70
C LEU A 65 4.10 -7.10 20.08
N LYS A 66 4.70 -8.12 20.72
CA LYS A 66 5.87 -8.83 20.19
C LYS A 66 5.57 -9.48 18.83
N LYS A 67 4.41 -10.13 18.68
CA LYS A 67 4.00 -10.76 17.40
C LYS A 67 3.74 -9.71 16.33
N ALA A 68 3.08 -8.61 16.68
CA ALA A 68 2.89 -7.49 15.77
C ALA A 68 4.23 -6.94 15.26
N PHE A 69 5.20 -6.74 16.16
CA PHE A 69 6.54 -6.28 15.79
C PHE A 69 7.27 -7.25 14.85
N VAL A 70 7.22 -8.56 15.12
CA VAL A 70 7.83 -9.57 14.23
C VAL A 70 7.18 -9.55 12.84
N ILE A 71 5.86 -9.43 12.75
CA ILE A 71 5.16 -9.33 11.45
C ILE A 71 5.58 -8.07 10.71
N ILE A 72 5.64 -6.92 11.39
CA ILE A 72 6.08 -5.65 10.80
C ILE A 72 7.51 -5.77 10.26
N LEU A 73 8.43 -6.31 11.05
CA LEU A 73 9.83 -6.45 10.65
C LEU A 73 9.98 -7.41 9.47
N ALA A 74 9.35 -8.60 9.53
CA ALA A 74 9.39 -9.57 8.44
C ALA A 74 8.82 -8.98 7.14
N TYR A 75 7.69 -8.29 7.22
CA TYR A 75 7.07 -7.65 6.06
C TYR A 75 7.99 -6.56 5.47
N GLY A 76 8.55 -5.70 6.32
CA GLY A 76 9.50 -4.67 5.91
C GLY A 76 10.73 -5.26 5.22
N THR A 77 11.35 -6.30 5.79
CA THR A 77 12.51 -6.96 5.18
C THR A 77 12.19 -7.57 3.83
N VAL A 78 11.05 -8.24 3.68
CA VAL A 78 10.69 -8.86 2.39
C VAL A 78 10.46 -7.80 1.31
N TRP A 79 9.78 -6.70 1.63
CA TRP A 79 9.60 -5.59 0.68
C TRP A 79 10.90 -4.85 0.37
N LEU A 80 11.80 -4.72 1.34
CA LEU A 80 13.13 -4.16 1.13
C LEU A 80 13.92 -5.00 0.13
N LEU A 81 13.95 -6.32 0.33
CA LEU A 81 14.62 -7.26 -0.57
C LEU A 81 14.03 -7.23 -1.98
N LEU A 82 12.70 -7.10 -2.12
CA LEU A 82 12.06 -6.98 -3.43
C LEU A 82 12.47 -5.70 -4.15
N HIS A 83 12.66 -4.57 -3.46
CA HIS A 83 13.14 -3.34 -4.11
C HIS A 83 14.61 -3.43 -4.56
N LEU A 84 15.40 -4.33 -3.96
CA LEU A 84 16.78 -4.62 -4.35
C LEU A 84 16.87 -5.66 -5.48
N PHE A 85 15.74 -5.99 -6.14
CA PHE A 85 15.72 -6.94 -7.24
C PHE A 85 16.59 -6.43 -8.42
N PRO A 86 17.62 -7.19 -8.85
CA PRO A 86 18.57 -6.72 -9.84
C PRO A 86 17.91 -6.53 -11.20
N GLY A 87 18.11 -5.35 -11.82
CA GLY A 87 17.41 -4.98 -13.06
C GLY A 87 15.90 -4.84 -12.88
N GLY A 88 15.41 -4.75 -11.64
CA GLY A 88 13.99 -4.66 -11.32
C GLY A 88 13.38 -3.34 -11.79
N VAL A 89 14.01 -2.23 -11.43
CA VAL A 89 13.61 -0.86 -11.78
C VAL A 89 14.68 -0.21 -12.64
N THR A 90 14.25 0.35 -13.76
CA THR A 90 15.06 1.22 -14.63
C THR A 90 14.37 2.56 -14.78
N TYR A 91 15.00 3.54 -15.43
CA TYR A 91 14.44 4.88 -15.59
C TYR A 91 14.45 5.30 -17.06
N SER A 92 13.40 5.98 -17.49
CA SER A 92 13.36 6.63 -18.80
C SER A 92 14.20 7.91 -18.82
N GLU A 93 14.33 8.53 -19.99
CA GLU A 93 14.98 9.84 -20.16
C GLU A 93 14.35 10.94 -19.28
N ASN A 94 13.06 10.82 -18.97
CA ASN A 94 12.31 11.74 -18.10
C ASN A 94 12.31 11.29 -16.62
N TRP A 95 13.20 10.38 -16.23
CA TRP A 95 13.31 9.84 -14.86
C TRP A 95 12.02 9.17 -14.36
N VAL A 96 11.21 8.68 -15.29
CA VAL A 96 10.03 7.89 -14.95
C VAL A 96 10.48 6.45 -14.70
N PRO A 97 10.11 5.83 -13.57
CA PRO A 97 10.44 4.45 -13.27
C PRO A 97 9.77 3.50 -14.26
N ILE A 98 10.54 2.51 -14.73
CA ILE A 98 10.10 1.43 -15.61
C ILE A 98 10.44 0.11 -14.92
N TYR A 99 9.40 -0.68 -14.65
CA TYR A 99 9.52 -1.97 -13.98
C TYR A 99 9.74 -3.07 -15.02
N SER A 100 10.69 -3.97 -14.74
CA SER A 100 10.81 -5.21 -15.49
C SER A 100 9.60 -6.11 -15.25
N SER A 101 9.27 -6.95 -16.24
CA SER A 101 8.18 -7.93 -16.10
C SER A 101 8.43 -8.90 -14.94
N SER A 102 9.70 -9.24 -14.66
CA SER A 102 10.08 -10.09 -13.53
C SER A 102 9.76 -9.44 -12.19
N LEU A 103 10.13 -8.16 -12.01
CA LEU A 103 9.77 -7.41 -10.80
C LEU A 103 8.26 -7.27 -10.67
N PHE A 104 7.56 -6.96 -11.76
CA PHE A 104 6.10 -6.86 -11.77
C PHE A 104 5.44 -8.16 -11.27
N ILE A 105 5.79 -9.31 -11.84
CA ILE A 105 5.23 -10.60 -11.43
C ILE A 105 5.57 -10.91 -9.96
N ALA A 106 6.83 -10.72 -9.57
CA ALA A 106 7.26 -10.98 -8.19
C ALA A 106 6.55 -10.07 -7.18
N ALA A 107 6.39 -8.78 -7.48
CA ALA A 107 5.68 -7.82 -6.65
C ALA A 107 4.20 -8.16 -6.52
N ASN A 108 3.54 -8.57 -7.62
CA ASN A 108 2.15 -9.00 -7.60
C ASN A 108 1.94 -10.24 -6.74
N ILE A 109 2.77 -11.28 -6.94
CA ILE A 109 2.72 -12.51 -6.14
C ILE A 109 2.93 -12.17 -4.67
N LEU A 110 3.99 -11.43 -4.35
CA LEU A 110 4.30 -11.06 -2.98
C LEU A 110 3.13 -10.30 -2.35
N PHE A 111 2.65 -9.22 -2.98
CA PHE A 111 1.54 -8.42 -2.47
C PHE A 111 0.25 -9.23 -2.33
N THR A 112 0.00 -10.19 -3.23
CA THR A 112 -1.16 -11.08 -3.15
C THR A 112 -1.11 -11.93 -1.87
N PHE A 113 0.00 -12.64 -1.65
CA PHE A 113 0.14 -13.58 -0.55
C PHE A 113 0.41 -12.89 0.79
N SER A 114 1.19 -11.80 0.81
CA SER A 114 1.56 -11.11 2.04
C SER A 114 0.48 -10.15 2.53
N PHE A 115 -0.36 -9.63 1.63
CA PHE A 115 -1.35 -8.60 1.98
C PHE A 115 -2.77 -8.92 1.53
N THR A 116 -3.00 -9.08 0.23
CA THR A 116 -4.35 -9.20 -0.34
C THR A 116 -5.13 -10.35 0.28
N ILE A 117 -4.58 -11.56 0.27
CA ILE A 117 -5.23 -12.76 0.83
C ILE A 117 -5.46 -12.59 2.34
N PRO A 118 -4.43 -12.28 3.17
CA PRO A 118 -4.62 -12.10 4.61
C PRO A 118 -5.69 -11.06 4.94
N VAL A 119 -5.63 -9.88 4.32
CA VAL A 119 -6.56 -8.79 4.62
C VAL A 119 -7.98 -9.16 4.25
N ILE A 120 -8.22 -9.73 3.07
CA ILE A 120 -9.56 -10.16 2.65
C ILE A 120 -10.10 -11.22 3.63
N TYR A 121 -9.31 -12.26 3.90
CA TYR A 121 -9.69 -13.34 4.80
C TYR A 121 -10.05 -12.84 6.21
N TYR A 122 -9.15 -12.06 6.83
CA TYR A 122 -9.36 -11.56 8.18
C TYR A 122 -10.46 -10.50 8.26
N SER A 123 -10.64 -9.68 7.21
CA SER A 123 -11.74 -8.71 7.12
C SER A 123 -13.11 -9.39 7.09
N PHE A 124 -13.26 -10.45 6.29
CA PHE A 124 -14.49 -11.23 6.25
C PHE A 124 -14.78 -11.92 7.59
N ARG A 125 -13.74 -12.47 8.23
CA ARG A 125 -13.86 -13.05 9.57
C ARG A 125 -14.31 -12.01 10.59
N LEU A 126 -13.70 -10.81 10.57
CA LEU A 126 -14.03 -9.71 11.48
C LEU A 126 -15.48 -9.26 11.31
N ARG A 127 -15.98 -9.20 10.06
CA ARG A 127 -17.38 -8.83 9.76
C ARG A 127 -18.40 -9.77 10.39
N ARG A 128 -18.07 -11.07 10.49
CA ARG A 128 -18.96 -12.07 11.12
C ARG A 128 -19.01 -11.93 12.66
N LEU A 129 -18.00 -11.34 13.28
CA LEU A 129 -17.93 -11.20 14.75
C LEU A 129 -18.77 -10.04 15.29
N PHE A 130 -18.89 -8.95 14.54
CA PHE A 130 -19.71 -7.84 14.98
C PHE A 130 -21.19 -8.25 14.99
N LYS A 131 -21.90 -7.93 16.08
CA LYS A 131 -23.36 -8.11 16.18
C LYS A 131 -24.10 -6.82 15.84
N ASP A 132 -23.56 -5.70 16.30
CA ASP A 132 -24.11 -4.36 16.08
C ASP A 132 -24.13 -3.98 14.58
N ALA A 133 -25.29 -3.51 14.11
CA ALA A 133 -25.51 -3.17 12.71
C ALA A 133 -24.74 -1.91 12.27
N ASN A 134 -24.60 -0.92 13.15
CA ASN A 134 -23.85 0.30 12.86
C ASN A 134 -22.35 -0.03 12.69
N LEU A 135 -21.80 -0.84 13.60
CA LEU A 135 -20.41 -1.28 13.54
C LEU A 135 -20.11 -2.15 12.32
N LYS A 136 -21.06 -3.00 11.89
CA LYS A 136 -20.96 -3.74 10.62
C LYS A 136 -20.93 -2.81 9.41
N ARG A 137 -21.76 -1.76 9.38
CA ARG A 137 -21.79 -0.78 8.29
C ARG A 137 -20.46 -0.03 8.20
N LYS A 138 -19.99 0.46 9.35
CA LYS A 138 -18.68 1.10 9.54
C LYS A 138 -17.52 0.22 9.04
N LEU A 139 -17.49 -1.06 9.45
CA LEU A 139 -16.51 -2.01 8.95
C LEU A 139 -16.63 -2.25 7.43
N SER A 140 -17.85 -2.27 6.88
CA SER A 140 -18.02 -2.48 5.44
C SER A 140 -17.44 -1.33 4.62
N LEU A 141 -17.55 -0.08 5.11
CA LEU A 141 -16.87 1.08 4.51
C LEU A 141 -15.35 0.95 4.59
N PHE A 142 -14.82 0.53 5.73
CA PHE A 142 -13.40 0.28 5.91
C PHE A 142 -12.87 -0.80 4.94
N ILE A 143 -13.57 -1.93 4.83
CA ILE A 143 -13.22 -3.02 3.90
C ILE A 143 -13.27 -2.52 2.46
N PHE A 144 -14.29 -1.73 2.10
CA PHE A 144 -14.38 -1.15 0.76
C PHE A 144 -13.21 -0.22 0.45
N GLY A 145 -12.82 0.64 1.40
CA GLY A 145 -11.61 1.47 1.27
C GLY A 145 -10.34 0.64 1.04
N ILE A 146 -10.13 -0.43 1.84
CA ILE A 146 -8.96 -1.29 1.64
C ILE A 146 -8.98 -2.00 0.29
N THR A 147 -10.14 -2.51 -0.16
CA THR A 147 -10.28 -3.11 -1.49
C THR A 147 -9.89 -2.11 -2.59
N THR A 148 -10.28 -0.84 -2.44
CA THR A 148 -9.85 0.22 -3.35
C THR A 148 -8.33 0.44 -3.31
N LEU A 149 -7.69 0.39 -2.13
CA LEU A 149 -6.21 0.43 -2.06
C LEU A 149 -5.55 -0.75 -2.78
N ILE A 150 -6.11 -1.95 -2.67
CA ILE A 150 -5.59 -3.13 -3.35
C ILE A 150 -5.61 -2.91 -4.87
N ILE A 151 -6.73 -2.39 -5.40
CA ILE A 151 -6.85 -2.04 -6.82
C ILE A 151 -5.82 -0.98 -7.22
N ILE A 152 -5.63 0.06 -6.39
CA ILE A 152 -4.64 1.11 -6.62
C ILE A 152 -3.23 0.52 -6.74
N VAL A 153 -2.83 -0.37 -5.81
CA VAL A 153 -1.50 -0.98 -5.83
C VAL A 153 -1.29 -1.79 -7.11
N TYR A 154 -2.24 -2.64 -7.48
CA TYR A 154 -2.13 -3.44 -8.70
C TYR A 154 -2.01 -2.56 -9.95
N GLY A 155 -2.83 -1.52 -10.05
CA GLY A 155 -2.76 -0.63 -11.20
C GLY A 155 -1.52 0.26 -11.20
N VAL A 156 -0.94 0.63 -10.04
CA VAL A 156 0.36 1.32 -9.98
C VAL A 156 1.51 0.41 -10.42
N LEU A 157 1.50 -0.87 -10.01
CA LEU A 157 2.47 -1.85 -10.53
C LEU A 157 2.34 -2.00 -12.05
N LEU A 158 1.10 -2.04 -12.55
CA LEU A 158 0.82 -2.09 -13.99
C LEU A 158 1.27 -0.81 -14.70
N TYR A 159 1.04 0.36 -14.12
CA TYR A 159 1.42 1.68 -14.65
C TYR A 159 2.93 1.82 -14.86
N ASN A 160 3.73 1.31 -13.92
CA ASN A 160 5.18 1.34 -14.05
C ASN A 160 5.72 0.29 -15.03
N THR A 161 4.92 -0.70 -15.41
CA THR A 161 5.33 -1.79 -16.33
C THR A 161 4.84 -1.54 -17.75
N TRP A 162 3.54 -1.29 -17.91
CA TRP A 162 2.86 -1.07 -19.19
C TRP A 162 3.06 0.38 -19.66
N GLN A 163 3.80 0.54 -20.75
CA GLN A 163 4.17 1.85 -21.31
C GLN A 163 3.12 2.47 -22.26
N ASP A 164 1.86 2.02 -22.23
CA ASP A 164 0.82 2.53 -23.11
C ASP A 164 0.38 3.94 -22.64
N PRO A 165 0.45 4.96 -23.52
CA PRO A 165 0.14 6.33 -23.13
C PRO A 165 -1.30 6.51 -22.66
N THR A 166 -2.27 5.85 -23.31
CA THR A 166 -3.69 5.96 -22.99
C THR A 166 -3.97 5.42 -21.59
N PHE A 167 -3.45 4.23 -21.26
CA PHE A 167 -3.56 3.66 -19.93
C PHE A 167 -2.95 4.59 -18.88
N LYS A 168 -1.75 5.11 -19.13
CA LYS A 168 -1.07 6.01 -18.18
C LYS A 168 -1.86 7.28 -17.89
N THR A 169 -2.42 7.92 -18.91
CA THR A 169 -3.23 9.13 -18.71
C THR A 169 -4.50 8.83 -17.92
N VAL A 170 -5.25 7.78 -18.30
CA VAL A 170 -6.48 7.40 -17.62
C VAL A 170 -6.20 6.99 -16.18
N TRP A 171 -5.17 6.19 -15.95
CA TRP A 171 -4.80 5.73 -14.62
C TRP A 171 -4.29 6.88 -13.73
N GLY A 172 -3.48 7.79 -14.27
CA GLY A 172 -2.93 8.94 -13.54
C GLY A 172 -4.01 9.86 -12.97
N VAL A 173 -5.11 10.08 -13.70
CA VAL A 173 -6.27 10.84 -13.18
C VAL A 173 -7.08 9.99 -12.19
N SER A 174 -7.35 8.73 -12.54
CA SER A 174 -8.19 7.84 -11.74
C SER A 174 -7.59 7.56 -10.36
N VAL A 175 -6.27 7.36 -10.28
CA VAL A 175 -5.59 6.99 -9.04
C VAL A 175 -5.73 8.05 -7.95
N ILE A 176 -5.77 9.34 -8.31
CA ILE A 176 -5.94 10.44 -7.36
C ILE A 176 -7.32 10.34 -6.68
N VAL A 177 -8.37 10.18 -7.50
CA VAL A 177 -9.76 10.06 -7.01
C VAL A 177 -9.91 8.82 -6.14
N LEU A 178 -9.36 7.68 -6.59
CA LEU A 178 -9.41 6.43 -5.86
C LEU A 178 -8.66 6.52 -4.52
N LEU A 179 -7.49 7.15 -4.50
CA LEU A 179 -6.65 7.27 -3.31
C LEU A 179 -7.32 8.11 -2.23
N ILE A 180 -7.85 9.29 -2.61
CA ILE A 180 -8.58 10.18 -1.67
C ILE A 180 -9.82 9.46 -1.15
N SER A 181 -10.63 8.89 -2.06
CA SER A 181 -11.87 8.20 -1.70
C SER A 181 -11.59 7.04 -0.74
N SER A 182 -10.55 6.25 -1.04
CA SER A 182 -10.10 5.15 -0.21
C SER A 182 -9.66 5.60 1.19
N GLY A 183 -8.83 6.65 1.28
CA GLY A 183 -8.37 7.19 2.55
C GLY A 183 -9.52 7.65 3.44
N LEU A 184 -10.52 8.34 2.86
CA LEU A 184 -11.73 8.77 3.55
C LEU A 184 -12.61 7.60 4.01
N LEU A 185 -12.78 6.57 3.17
CA LEU A 185 -13.55 5.37 3.51
C LEU A 185 -12.93 4.59 4.67
N ILE A 186 -11.60 4.50 4.72
CA ILE A 186 -10.88 3.87 5.83
C ILE A 186 -11.05 4.70 7.11
N TYR A 187 -10.94 6.03 7.01
CA TYR A 187 -11.01 6.94 8.14
C TYR A 187 -12.42 6.97 8.74
N TYR A 188 -13.45 7.24 7.93
CA TYR A 188 -14.84 7.27 8.40
C TYR A 188 -15.42 5.88 8.66
N GLY A 189 -14.81 4.84 8.12
CA GLY A 189 -15.21 3.46 8.36
C GLY A 189 -14.96 3.06 9.81
N ILE A 190 -13.72 3.10 10.27
CA ILE A 190 -13.37 2.73 11.66
C ILE A 190 -12.44 3.76 12.33
N GLY A 191 -11.61 4.47 11.55
CA GLY A 191 -10.58 5.35 12.09
C GLY A 191 -11.07 6.55 12.91
N ARG A 192 -12.31 7.03 12.69
CA ARG A 192 -12.87 8.20 13.40
C ARG A 192 -13.29 7.90 14.85
N ASP A 193 -13.69 6.67 15.14
CA ASP A 193 -14.29 6.29 16.43
C ASP A 193 -13.30 5.54 17.36
N LEU A 194 -12.03 5.49 16.98
CA LEU A 194 -10.93 4.89 17.75
C LEU A 194 -9.97 5.97 18.24
#